data_AF-A0A3M1B1Q5-F1
#
_entry.id   AF-A0A3M1B1Q5-F1
#
_cell.length_a   1.000
_cell.length_b   1.000
_cell.length_c   1.000
_cell.angle_alpha   90.00
_cell.angle_beta   90.00
_cell.angle_gamma   90.00
#
_symmetry.space_group_name_H-M   'P 1'
#
loop_
_entity.id
_entity.type
_entity.pdbx_description
1 polymer ?
#
loop_
_entity_poly.entity_id
_entity_poly.type
_entity_poly.pdbx_seq_one_letter_code
_entity_poly.pdbx_strand_id
1 'polypeptide(L)'
;MKYFPIISLLLLLFTACDPQQDDKIDIGLPPAEATFSITPAAEPNHYILKNTTPDVFEYLWDLGNGTKMSGEEVDAYYPLKGTYTIT
;
A
#
# COMPACT_ATOMS: atom_id res chain seq x y z
N MET A 1 27.64 18.49 -46.92
CA MET A 1 27.18 17.26 -46.22
C MET A 1 27.95 16.98 -44.91
N LYS A 2 28.46 18.01 -44.21
CA LYS A 2 29.34 17.81 -43.02
C LYS A 2 28.59 17.84 -41.68
N TYR A 3 27.36 18.37 -41.67
CA TYR A 3 26.53 18.52 -40.46
C TYR A 3 25.48 17.43 -40.27
N PHE A 4 25.32 16.54 -41.25
CA PHE A 4 24.37 15.43 -41.22
C PHE A 4 24.50 14.53 -39.96
N PRO A 5 25.70 14.13 -39.50
CA PRO A 5 25.80 13.30 -38.29
C PRO A 5 25.46 14.09 -37.01
N ILE A 6 25.71 15.40 -36.99
CA ILE A 6 25.42 16.27 -35.84
C ILE A 6 23.91 16.50 -35.73
N ILE A 7 23.23 16.73 -36.85
CA ILE A 7 21.78 16.91 -36.90
C ILE A 7 21.06 15.60 -36.53
N SER A 8 21.58 14.44 -36.96
CA SER A 8 21.05 13.13 -36.59
C SER A 8 21.22 12.81 -35.10
N LEU A 9 22.33 13.24 -34.48
CA LEU A 9 22.56 13.07 -33.04
C LEU A 9 21.70 14.02 -32.20
N LEU A 10 21.45 15.23 -32.69
CA LEU A 10 20.60 16.21 -32.02
C LEU A 10 19.12 15.79 -32.02
N LEU A 11 18.62 15.16 -33.10
CA LEU A 11 17.24 14.65 -33.17
C LEU A 11 16.95 13.55 -32.14
N LEU A 12 17.94 12.70 -31.83
CA LEU A 12 17.81 11.61 -30.85
C LEU A 12 17.69 12.10 -29.40
N LEU A 13 18.13 13.34 -29.11
CA LEU A 13 18.03 13.93 -27.76
C LEU A 13 16.62 14.45 -27.43
N PHE A 14 15.74 14.63 -28.43
CA PHE A 14 14.39 15.16 -28.22
C PHE A 14 13.32 14.06 -28.00
N THR A 15 13.62 12.79 -28.29
CA THR A 15 12.65 11.69 -28.12
C THR A 15 12.84 10.89 -26.84
N ALA A 16 13.86 11.22 -26.04
CA ALA A 16 14.17 10.52 -24.78
C ALA A 16 13.37 11.05 -23.57
N CYS A 17 12.59 12.11 -23.75
CA CYS A 17 11.87 12.78 -22.67
C CYS A 17 10.36 12.75 -22.94
N ASP A 18 9.81 11.56 -23.12
CA ASP A 18 8.42 11.33 -22.73
C ASP A 18 8.47 10.24 -21.65
N PRO A 19 8.36 10.59 -20.35
CA PRO A 19 8.23 9.58 -19.33
C PRO A 19 6.99 8.77 -19.67
N GLN A 20 7.17 7.48 -19.98
CA GLN A 20 6.08 6.51 -20.07
C GLN A 20 5.49 6.37 -18.66
N GLN A 21 4.67 7.35 -18.28
CA GLN A 21 3.83 7.30 -17.11
C GLN A 21 2.62 6.50 -17.56
N ASP A 22 2.64 5.20 -17.32
CA ASP A 22 1.47 4.35 -17.54
C ASP A 22 0.24 5.02 -16.90
N ASP A 23 -0.88 5.03 -17.62
CA ASP A 23 -2.13 5.58 -17.13
C ASP A 23 -2.43 4.94 -15.76
N LYS A 24 -2.45 5.77 -14.71
CA LYS A 24 -2.65 5.30 -13.34
C LYS A 24 -3.97 4.55 -13.27
N ILE A 25 -3.93 3.26 -12.93
CA ILE A 25 -5.13 2.44 -12.75
C ILE A 25 -6.03 3.12 -11.71
N ASP A 26 -7.27 3.40 -12.12
CA ASP A 26 -8.31 3.92 -11.23
C ASP A 26 -8.87 2.75 -10.40
N ILE A 27 -8.54 2.75 -9.11
CA ILE A 27 -8.95 1.73 -8.14
C ILE A 27 -10.21 2.14 -7.36
N GLY A 28 -10.88 3.22 -7.79
CA GLY A 28 -12.06 3.76 -7.11
C GLY A 28 -11.73 4.60 -5.88
N LEU A 29 -12.79 5.03 -5.20
CA LEU A 29 -12.67 5.76 -3.94
C LEU A 29 -12.41 4.78 -2.78
N PRO A 30 -11.63 5.18 -1.76
CA PRO A 30 -11.54 4.39 -0.55
C PRO A 30 -12.93 4.25 0.11
N PRO A 31 -13.17 3.18 0.87
CA PRO A 31 -14.40 3.02 1.62
C PRO A 31 -14.61 4.20 2.58
N ALA A 32 -15.86 4.64 2.73
CA ALA A 32 -16.20 5.77 3.59
C ALA A 32 -15.87 5.51 5.07
N GLU A 33 -16.02 4.26 5.50
CA GLU A 33 -15.71 3.80 6.84
C GLU A 33 -15.04 2.41 6.75
N ALA A 34 -13.94 2.23 7.47
CA ALA A 34 -13.29 0.94 7.60
C ALA A 34 -13.88 0.18 8.80
N THR A 35 -14.21 -1.08 8.59
CA THR A 35 -14.71 -1.99 9.63
C THR A 35 -13.85 -3.25 9.70
N PHE A 36 -13.68 -3.76 10.92
CA PHE A 36 -12.92 -4.97 11.19
C PHE A 36 -13.39 -5.66 12.47
N SER A 37 -12.97 -6.91 12.62
CA SER A 37 -13.17 -7.71 13.82
C SER A 37 -11.83 -8.07 14.46
N ILE A 38 -11.86 -8.31 15.78
CA ILE A 38 -10.69 -8.75 16.56
C ILE A 38 -11.11 -10.02 17.32
N THR A 39 -10.35 -11.10 17.16
CA THR A 39 -10.55 -12.34 17.92
C THR A 39 -9.26 -12.77 18.60
N PRO A 40 -9.30 -13.26 19.87
CA PRO A 40 -8.11 -13.82 20.49
C PRO A 40 -7.60 -15.04 19.72
N ALA A 41 -6.29 -15.12 19.51
CA ALA A 41 -5.65 -16.30 18.95
C ALA A 41 -5.40 -17.37 20.03
N ALA A 42 -4.84 -18.52 19.64
CA ALA A 42 -4.49 -19.58 20.58
C ALA A 42 -3.33 -19.20 21.51
N GLU A 43 -2.45 -18.31 21.05
CA GLU A 43 -1.25 -17.89 21.76
C GLU A 43 -1.52 -16.66 22.65
N PRO A 44 -0.89 -16.57 23.84
CA PRO A 44 -1.08 -15.42 24.72
C PRO A 44 -0.65 -14.12 24.05
N ASN A 45 -1.49 -13.09 24.18
CA ASN A 45 -1.27 -11.75 23.62
C ASN A 45 -1.26 -11.68 22.09
N HIS A 46 -1.73 -12.72 21.40
CA HIS A 46 -1.97 -12.73 19.97
C HIS A 46 -3.46 -12.53 19.67
N TYR A 47 -3.75 -11.76 18.62
CA TYR A 47 -5.10 -11.43 18.19
C TYR A 47 -5.19 -11.45 16.67
N ILE A 48 -6.20 -12.13 16.14
CA ILE A 48 -6.50 -12.12 14.71
C ILE A 48 -7.37 -10.92 14.41
N LEU A 49 -6.86 -10.03 13.57
CA LEU A 49 -7.59 -8.88 13.03
C LEU A 49 -8.02 -9.24 11.62
N LYS A 50 -9.31 -9.11 11.33
CA LYS A 50 -9.88 -9.42 10.01
C LYS A 50 -10.71 -8.25 9.51
N ASN A 51 -10.41 -7.77 8.31
CA ASN A 51 -11.20 -6.75 7.65
C ASN A 51 -12.62 -7.28 7.34
N THR A 52 -13.62 -6.41 7.50
CA THR A 52 -15.02 -6.70 7.17
C THR A 52 -15.61 -5.66 6.21
N THR A 53 -14.76 -4.82 5.63
CA THR A 53 -15.16 -3.74 4.73
C THR A 53 -15.33 -4.32 3.32
N PRO A 54 -16.48 -4.07 2.66
CA PRO A 54 -16.68 -4.57 1.30
C PRO A 54 -15.81 -3.83 0.29
N ASP A 55 -15.49 -4.51 -0.82
CA ASP A 55 -14.87 -3.93 -2.02
C ASP A 55 -13.54 -3.19 -1.77
N VAL A 56 -12.69 -3.74 -0.91
CA VAL A 56 -11.38 -3.17 -0.59
C VAL A 56 -10.27 -3.79 -1.45
N PHE A 57 -9.47 -2.93 -2.06
CA PHE A 57 -8.31 -3.33 -2.86
C PHE A 57 -7.03 -3.54 -2.04
N GLU A 58 -6.82 -2.71 -1.01
CA GLU A 58 -5.61 -2.72 -0.18
C GLU A 58 -5.95 -2.64 1.31
N TYR A 59 -5.24 -3.43 2.11
CA TYR A 59 -5.41 -3.52 3.56
C TYR A 59 -4.11 -3.16 4.26
N LEU A 60 -4.13 -2.07 5.02
CA LEU A 60 -3.02 -1.59 5.82
C LEU A 60 -3.49 -1.41 7.25
N TRP A 61 -2.68 -1.88 8.19
CA TRP A 61 -2.97 -1.85 9.62
C TRP A 61 -1.88 -1.10 10.36
N ASP A 62 -2.26 -0.18 11.25
CA ASP A 62 -1.42 0.29 12.33
C ASP A 62 -1.95 -0.31 13.64
N LEU A 63 -1.10 -1.07 14.34
CA LEU A 63 -1.51 -1.75 15.57
C LEU A 63 -1.45 -0.85 16.81
N GLY A 64 -0.98 0.39 16.68
CA GLY A 64 -0.82 1.32 17.80
C GLY A 64 0.30 0.96 18.78
N ASN A 65 1.02 -0.16 18.54
CA ASN A 65 2.20 -0.57 19.30
C ASN A 65 3.52 -0.27 18.55
N GLY A 66 3.46 0.46 17.43
CA GLY A 66 4.58 0.76 16.55
C GLY A 66 4.77 -0.23 15.39
N THR A 67 4.00 -1.32 15.36
CA THR A 67 4.00 -2.31 14.28
C THR A 67 2.95 -1.96 13.24
N LYS A 68 3.32 -2.11 11.96
CA LYS A 68 2.41 -2.01 10.82
C LYS A 68 2.35 -3.33 10.07
N MET A 69 1.19 -3.68 9.56
CA MET A 69 0.96 -4.93 8.82
C MET A 69 0.10 -4.68 7.59
N SER A 70 0.06 -5.66 6.69
CA SER A 70 -0.77 -5.62 5.48
C SER A 70 -1.41 -6.98 5.21
N GLY A 71 -2.62 -6.98 4.68
CA GLY A 71 -3.40 -8.19 4.38
C GLY A 71 -4.82 -8.09 4.91
N GLU A 72 -5.74 -8.83 4.29
CA GLU A 72 -7.15 -8.87 4.70
C GLU A 72 -7.32 -9.39 6.14
N GLU A 73 -6.42 -10.29 6.56
CA GLU A 73 -6.35 -10.87 7.90
C GLU A 73 -4.89 -10.86 8.37
N VAL A 74 -4.65 -10.46 9.63
CA VAL A 74 -3.31 -10.35 10.24
C VAL A 74 -3.30 -10.84 11.69
N ASP A 75 -2.18 -11.43 12.12
CA ASP A 75 -1.96 -11.85 13.52
C ASP A 75 -1.15 -10.78 14.27
N ALA A 76 -1.83 -10.05 15.16
CA ALA A 76 -1.28 -8.96 15.93
C ALA A 76 -0.78 -9.42 17.30
N TYR A 77 0.49 -9.15 17.59
CA TYR A 77 1.13 -9.48 18.87
C TYR A 77 1.36 -8.24 19.76
N TYR A 78 0.97 -8.34 21.03
CA TYR A 78 1.14 -7.28 22.03
C TYR A 78 1.96 -7.77 23.24
N PRO A 79 3.29 -7.64 23.24
CA PRO A 79 4.15 -8.21 24.29
C PRO A 79 3.96 -7.57 25.66
N LEU A 80 3.46 -6.34 25.72
CA LEU A 80 3.31 -5.57 26.95
C LEU A 80 1.83 -5.28 27.21
N LYS A 81 1.46 -5.22 28.50
CA LYS A 81 0.12 -4.79 28.90
C LYS A 81 -0.06 -3.31 28.57
N GLY A 82 -1.16 -2.97 27.91
CA GLY A 82 -1.50 -1.59 27.58
C GLY A 82 -2.86 -1.47 26.90
N THR A 83 -3.18 -0.25 26.51
CA THR A 83 -4.30 0.07 25.62
C THR A 83 -3.72 0.52 24.30
N TYR A 84 -4.14 -0.10 23.21
CA TYR A 84 -3.65 0.16 21.86
C TYR A 84 -4.80 0.59 20.96
N THR A 85 -4.56 1.59 20.13
CA THR A 85 -5.53 2.05 19.12
C THR A 85 -5.13 1.45 17.78
N ILE A 86 -6.05 0.71 17.17
CA ILE A 86 -5.86 0.06 15.87
C ILE A 86 -6.54 0.90 14.80
N THR A 87 -5.87 1.10 13.66
CA THR A 87 -6.43 1.78 12.46
C THR A 87 -6.13 1.03 11.20
#